data_AF-A0A2N9ARJ9-F1
#
_entry.id   AF-A0A2N9ARJ9-F1
#
_cell.length_a   1.000
_cell.length_b   1.000
_cell.length_c   1.000
_cell.angle_alpha   90.00
_cell.angle_beta   90.00
_cell.angle_gamma   90.00
#
_symmetry.space_group_name_H-M   'P 1'
#
loop_
_entity.id
_entity.type
_entity.pdbx_description
1 polymer ?
#
loop_
_entity_poly.entity_id
_entity_poly.type
_entity_poly.pdbx_seq_one_letter_code
_entity_poly.pdbx_strand_id
1 'polypeptide(L)'
;MRTYTLHVPEGSVRGDPRALEQAHLVRDGFSWSAFAFTVLWFLRHRLWLAALLVLVGLVALALAGRALSLSPFAALVVTVLVSLLIGMEASSLRRWTYGRRGKPALDAVMAGSQEEAELKAAARWLDAAPVPGAAATGFATTAVSRPTHRRGDDAVIGLFPRERGWTVSEQTVAIIDYGSGNLHSAAKAFERAAREAGLDGTRIVVTDVPEAVAGADRVVLPGVGAYADCRRGLDAVPGMVEAMTEAVRAQGKPFLGICVGMQLMASRGLEYEETAGLNWIPGDVAPIEPADPALKIPHMGWNTLHLDREHALLRDIAIGEGGLHAYFVHSFALKASEPADVVAHAEYGGRVTAMIARDNMAGTQFHPEKSQHLGLALLGNFLRWRP
;
A
#
# COMPACT_ATOMS: atom_id res chain seq x y z
N MET A 1 30.97 -5.08 -7.49
CA MET A 1 30.06 -5.22 -6.34
C MET A 1 30.09 -3.94 -5.52
N ARG A 2 28.98 -3.57 -4.88
CA ARG A 2 28.82 -2.33 -4.10
C ARG A 2 28.36 -2.70 -2.69
N THR A 3 28.83 -1.94 -1.70
CA THR A 3 28.38 -2.08 -0.31
C THR A 3 27.11 -1.25 -0.10
N TYR A 4 26.15 -1.82 0.61
CA TYR A 4 24.95 -1.13 1.06
C TYR A 4 24.82 -1.31 2.56
N THR A 5 24.65 -0.22 3.28
CA THR A 5 24.41 -0.23 4.73
C THR A 5 22.92 -0.25 5.01
N LEU A 6 22.47 -1.21 5.81
CA LEU A 6 21.10 -1.37 6.26
C LEU A 6 20.86 -0.54 7.53
N HIS A 7 19.79 0.28 7.51
CA HIS A 7 19.30 1.06 8.63
C HIS A 7 17.90 0.60 9.02
N VAL A 8 17.70 0.19 10.27
CA VAL A 8 16.44 -0.35 10.80
C VAL A 8 15.99 0.51 11.98
N PRO A 9 14.68 0.69 12.24
CA PRO A 9 14.21 1.40 13.43
C PRO A 9 14.83 0.89 14.73
N GLU A 10 15.14 1.82 15.63
CA GLU A 10 15.66 1.51 16.96
C GLU A 10 14.59 0.78 17.78
N GLY A 11 15.00 -0.29 18.48
CA GLY A 11 14.07 -1.17 19.20
C GLY A 11 13.43 -2.27 18.34
N SER A 12 13.74 -2.36 17.04
CA SER A 12 13.31 -3.49 16.21
C SER A 12 13.92 -4.81 16.67
N VAL A 13 13.07 -5.85 16.74
CA VAL A 13 13.48 -7.21 17.05
C VAL A 13 14.00 -7.87 15.76
N ARG A 14 15.17 -8.50 15.82
CA ARG A 14 15.75 -9.21 14.67
C ARG A 14 14.81 -10.34 14.22
N GLY A 15 14.50 -10.37 12.92
CA GLY A 15 13.50 -11.29 12.36
C GLY A 15 12.08 -10.71 12.26
N ASP A 16 11.80 -9.51 12.81
CA ASP A 16 10.51 -8.84 12.61
C ASP A 16 10.36 -8.34 11.16
N PRO A 17 9.35 -8.82 10.40
CA PRO A 17 9.09 -8.37 9.04
C PRO A 17 8.67 -6.89 8.97
N ARG A 18 7.98 -6.36 9.99
CA ARG A 18 7.51 -4.95 10.02
C ARG A 18 8.68 -3.96 10.09
N ALA A 19 9.80 -4.39 10.67
CA ALA A 19 11.02 -3.60 10.72
C ALA A 19 11.65 -3.41 9.33
N LEU A 20 11.48 -4.37 8.42
CA LEU A 20 12.01 -4.30 7.05
C LEU A 20 11.25 -3.28 6.19
N GLU A 21 9.93 -3.15 6.37
CA GLU A 21 9.12 -2.14 5.65
C GLU A 21 9.59 -0.71 5.94
N GLN A 22 10.10 -0.49 7.15
CA GLN A 22 10.63 0.80 7.59
C GLN A 22 12.16 0.89 7.43
N ALA A 23 12.82 -0.17 6.98
CA ALA A 23 14.26 -0.19 6.81
C ALA A 23 14.68 0.62 5.57
N HIS A 24 15.92 1.11 5.60
CA HIS A 24 16.50 1.84 4.49
C HIS A 24 17.89 1.32 4.18
N LEU A 25 18.15 1.06 2.89
CA LEU A 25 19.49 0.77 2.40
C LEU A 25 20.14 2.03 1.86
N VAL A 26 21.33 2.31 2.37
CA VAL A 26 22.19 3.40 1.88
C VAL A 26 23.35 2.78 1.14
N ARG A 27 23.41 3.04 -0.18
CA ARG A 27 24.55 2.66 -1.00
C ARG A 27 25.79 3.44 -0.56
N ASP A 28 26.88 2.71 -0.33
CA ASP A 28 28.18 3.28 -0.02
C ASP A 28 28.96 3.65 -1.29
N GLY A 29 29.82 4.66 -1.15
CA GLY A 29 30.66 5.18 -2.22
C GLY A 29 30.20 6.53 -2.78
N PHE A 30 30.79 6.90 -3.91
CA PHE A 30 30.62 8.22 -4.52
C PHE A 30 29.21 8.45 -5.06
N SER A 31 28.63 9.60 -4.69
CA SER A 31 27.33 10.06 -5.16
C SER A 31 27.47 11.04 -6.32
N TRP A 32 27.25 10.55 -7.54
CA TRP A 32 27.25 11.37 -8.76
C TRP A 32 26.19 12.47 -8.73
N SER A 33 25.03 12.21 -8.12
CA SER A 33 23.98 13.22 -8.00
C SER A 33 24.31 14.29 -6.96
N ALA A 34 25.00 13.95 -5.87
CA ALA A 34 25.47 14.95 -4.92
C ALA A 34 26.61 15.82 -5.50
N PHE A 35 27.49 15.21 -6.29
CA PHE A 35 28.51 15.92 -7.04
C PHE A 35 27.91 16.90 -8.06
N ALA A 36 26.98 16.43 -8.90
CA ALA A 36 26.42 17.24 -9.99
C ALA A 36 25.43 18.30 -9.50
N PHE A 37 24.68 18.03 -8.43
CA PHE A 37 23.55 18.85 -7.98
C PHE A 37 23.69 19.36 -6.54
N THR A 38 24.90 19.34 -5.96
CA THR A 38 25.32 19.90 -4.65
C THR A 38 24.18 20.32 -3.72
N VAL A 39 23.79 21.60 -3.69
CA VAL A 39 22.77 22.14 -2.78
C VAL A 39 21.39 21.50 -3.00
N LEU A 40 20.97 21.31 -4.26
CA LEU A 40 19.68 20.69 -4.60
C LEU A 40 19.59 19.26 -4.11
N TRP A 41 20.71 18.53 -4.10
CA TRP A 41 20.78 17.19 -3.55
C TRP A 41 20.45 17.17 -2.05
N PHE A 42 21.00 18.11 -1.26
CA PHE A 42 20.68 18.22 0.17
C PHE A 42 19.19 18.54 0.40
N LEU A 43 18.60 19.44 -0.40
CA LEU A 43 17.18 19.79 -0.29
C LEU A 43 16.28 18.57 -0.59
N ARG A 44 16.58 17.83 -1.66
CA ARG A 44 15.86 16.59 -2.03
C ARG A 44 15.88 15.56 -0.90
N HIS A 45 16.98 15.46 -0.16
CA HIS A 45 17.13 14.55 0.96
C HIS A 45 16.67 15.12 2.31
N ARG A 46 15.99 16.28 2.31
CA ARG A 46 15.48 16.98 3.50
C ARG A 46 16.58 17.35 4.51
N LEU A 47 17.77 17.68 4.03
CA LEU A 47 18.93 18.11 4.82
C LEU A 47 19.07 19.64 4.79
N TRP A 48 18.03 20.36 5.21
CA TRP A 48 17.91 21.81 5.04
C TRP A 48 19.04 22.62 5.69
N LEU A 49 19.45 22.28 6.92
CA LEU A 49 20.56 22.96 7.60
C LEU A 49 21.91 22.72 6.90
N ALA A 50 22.17 21.49 6.45
CA ALA A 50 23.38 21.19 5.70
C ALA A 50 23.37 21.88 4.33
N ALA A 51 22.21 21.95 3.67
CA ALA A 51 22.05 22.70 2.42
C ALA A 51 22.41 24.18 2.61
N LEU A 52 21.92 24.79 3.70
CA LEU A 52 22.24 26.18 4.04
C LEU A 52 23.73 26.37 4.32
N LEU A 53 24.36 25.50 5.12
CA LEU A 53 25.79 25.56 5.42
C LEU A 53 26.65 25.44 4.16
N VAL A 54 26.32 24.49 3.27
CA VAL A 54 27.02 24.31 2.00
C VAL A 54 26.84 25.53 1.10
N LEU A 55 25.63 26.08 1.01
CA LEU A 55 25.35 27.28 0.22
C LEU A 55 26.16 28.48 0.72
N VAL A 56 26.17 28.72 2.04
CA VAL A 56 26.95 29.80 2.66
C VAL A 56 28.45 29.58 2.42
N GLY A 57 28.95 28.35 2.57
CA GLY A 57 30.34 28.01 2.30
C GLY A 57 30.75 28.25 0.85
N LEU A 58 29.91 27.87 -0.11
CA LEU A 58 30.14 28.13 -1.54
C LEU A 58 30.15 29.62 -1.86
N VAL A 59 29.24 30.40 -1.28
CA VAL A 59 29.22 31.87 -1.43
C VAL A 59 30.47 32.50 -0.82
N ALA A 60 30.86 32.10 0.39
CA ALA A 60 32.07 32.60 1.04
C ALA A 60 33.33 32.28 0.22
N LEU A 61 33.43 31.07 -0.32
CA LEU A 61 34.54 30.64 -1.17
C LEU A 61 34.60 31.44 -2.47
N ALA A 62 33.45 31.74 -3.08
CA ALA A 62 33.38 32.58 -4.27
C ALA A 62 33.81 34.04 -3.97
N LEU A 63 33.39 34.60 -2.84
CA LEU A 63 33.79 35.95 -2.41
C LEU A 63 35.29 36.01 -2.09
N ALA A 64 35.82 35.03 -1.38
CA ALA A 64 37.25 34.92 -1.10
C ALA A 64 38.07 34.78 -2.39
N GLY A 65 37.60 33.96 -3.33
CA GLY A 65 38.23 33.83 -4.65
C GLY A 65 38.30 35.14 -5.42
N ARG A 66 37.24 35.96 -5.37
CA ARG A 66 37.25 37.31 -5.94
C ARG A 66 38.22 38.25 -5.22
N ALA A 67 38.24 38.23 -3.89
CA ALA A 67 39.14 39.07 -3.09
C ALA A 67 40.63 38.72 -3.33
N LEU A 68 40.93 37.46 -3.60
CA LEU A 68 42.27 36.96 -3.92
C LEU A 68 42.62 37.06 -5.41
N SER A 69 41.76 37.69 -6.24
CA SER A 69 41.94 37.82 -7.69
C SER A 69 42.19 36.47 -8.40
N LEU A 70 41.53 35.40 -7.95
CA LEU A 70 41.63 34.09 -8.60
C LEU A 70 41.13 34.18 -10.04
N SER A 71 41.85 33.53 -10.95
CA SER A 71 41.39 33.40 -12.33
C SER A 71 40.07 32.61 -12.39
N PRO A 72 39.22 32.85 -13.40
CA PRO A 72 37.97 32.08 -13.56
C PRO A 72 38.20 30.57 -13.61
N PHE A 73 39.32 30.14 -14.19
CA PHE A 73 39.71 28.73 -14.24
C PHE A 73 40.05 28.18 -12.84
N ALA A 74 40.83 28.92 -12.04
CA ALA A 74 41.14 28.51 -10.67
C ALA A 74 39.87 28.42 -9.80
N ALA A 75 38.95 29.38 -9.95
CA ALA A 75 37.66 29.35 -9.26
C ALA A 75 36.80 28.14 -9.67
N LEU A 76 36.81 27.77 -10.95
CA LEU A 76 36.13 26.57 -11.45
C LEU A 76 36.72 25.30 -10.83
N VAL A 77 38.05 25.17 -10.82
CA VAL A 77 38.75 24.01 -10.23
C VAL A 77 38.38 23.86 -8.76
N VAL A 78 38.43 24.95 -7.99
CA VAL A 78 38.03 24.97 -6.57
C VAL A 78 36.58 24.52 -6.39
N THR A 79 35.67 24.99 -7.23
CA THR A 79 34.25 24.59 -7.18
C THR A 79 34.08 23.09 -7.46
N VAL A 80 34.78 22.56 -8.47
CA VAL A 80 34.76 21.13 -8.81
C VAL A 80 35.31 20.29 -7.65
N LEU A 81 36.38 20.73 -7.00
CA LEU A 81 36.96 20.04 -5.84
C LEU A 81 35.97 19.99 -4.64
N VAL A 82 35.26 21.08 -4.39
CA VAL A 82 34.21 21.10 -3.34
C VAL A 82 33.06 20.16 -3.70
N SER A 83 32.58 20.17 -4.94
CA SER A 83 31.56 19.23 -5.41
C SER A 83 32.03 17.78 -5.29
N LEU A 84 33.31 17.52 -5.58
CA LEU A 84 33.91 16.19 -5.47
C LEU A 84 33.96 15.71 -4.01
N LEU A 85 34.33 16.58 -3.09
CA LEU A 85 34.26 16.30 -1.64
C LEU A 85 32.83 15.98 -1.19
N ILE A 86 31.84 16.76 -1.63
CA ILE A 86 30.42 16.51 -1.33
C ILE A 86 29.99 15.14 -1.89
N GLY A 87 30.41 14.80 -3.12
CA GLY A 87 30.15 13.52 -3.74
C GLY A 87 30.69 12.33 -2.94
N MET A 88 31.88 12.46 -2.34
CA MET A 88 32.49 11.43 -1.49
C MET A 88 31.74 11.26 -0.15
N GLU A 89 31.38 12.37 0.51
CA GLU A 89 30.78 12.34 1.86
C GLU A 89 29.26 12.13 1.88
N ALA A 90 28.60 12.22 0.73
CA ALA A 90 27.14 12.11 0.63
C ALA A 90 26.57 10.83 1.26
N SER A 91 27.24 9.68 1.08
CA SER A 91 26.80 8.41 1.67
C SER A 91 26.88 8.44 3.19
N SER A 92 28.00 8.92 3.75
CA SER A 92 28.22 9.11 5.19
C SER A 92 27.17 10.03 5.82
N LEU A 93 26.86 11.16 5.18
CA LEU A 93 25.85 12.10 5.64
C LEU A 93 24.44 11.48 5.66
N ARG A 94 24.10 10.65 4.66
CA ARG A 94 22.83 9.90 4.66
C ARG A 94 22.77 8.89 5.81
N ARG A 95 23.82 8.10 6.03
CA ARG A 95 23.87 7.14 7.14
C ARG A 95 23.72 7.83 8.50
N TRP A 96 24.43 8.93 8.71
CA TRP A 96 24.34 9.74 9.92
C TRP A 96 22.94 10.32 10.14
N THR A 97 22.27 10.74 9.07
CA THR A 97 20.90 11.27 9.13
C THR A 97 19.88 10.21 9.58
N TYR A 98 20.01 8.99 9.09
CA TYR A 98 19.16 7.89 9.53
C TYR A 98 19.44 7.54 10.99
N GLY A 99 20.71 7.48 11.41
CA GLY A 99 21.07 7.29 12.81
C GLY A 99 20.40 8.29 13.75
N ARG A 100 20.44 9.60 13.44
CA ARG A 100 19.76 10.64 14.24
C ARG A 100 18.23 10.56 14.26
N ARG A 101 17.61 9.85 13.30
CA ARG A 101 16.16 9.67 13.22
C ARG A 101 15.70 8.35 13.86
N GLY A 102 16.52 7.76 14.74
CA GLY A 102 16.21 6.50 15.39
C GLY A 102 16.27 5.31 14.43
N LYS A 103 17.13 5.37 13.40
CA LYS A 103 17.40 4.25 12.48
C LYS A 103 18.90 3.96 12.40
N PRO A 104 19.52 3.38 13.44
CA PRO A 104 20.96 3.10 13.45
C PRO A 104 21.37 2.16 12.32
N ALA A 105 22.64 2.24 11.92
CA ALA A 105 23.23 1.29 10.98
C ALA A 105 23.38 -0.07 11.67
N LEU A 106 22.90 -1.13 11.03
CA LEU A 106 22.77 -2.44 11.66
C LEU A 106 23.54 -3.55 10.96
N ASP A 107 23.57 -3.53 9.63
CA ASP A 107 24.32 -4.50 8.83
C ASP A 107 24.81 -3.87 7.51
N ALA A 108 25.73 -4.55 6.81
CA ALA A 108 26.18 -4.16 5.48
C ALA A 108 26.21 -5.37 4.53
N VAL A 109 25.69 -5.17 3.32
CA VAL A 109 25.58 -6.22 2.28
C VAL A 109 26.29 -5.81 1.00
N MET A 110 26.96 -6.78 0.36
CA MET A 110 27.61 -6.62 -0.93
C MET A 110 26.70 -7.15 -2.05
N ALA A 111 26.35 -6.28 -2.99
CA ALA A 111 25.46 -6.61 -4.10
C ALA A 111 25.81 -5.87 -5.40
N GLY A 112 25.40 -6.41 -6.54
CA GLY A 112 25.51 -5.79 -7.86
C GLY A 112 24.46 -4.68 -8.07
N SER A 113 23.24 -4.90 -7.59
CA SER A 113 22.11 -3.96 -7.67
C SER A 113 21.54 -3.61 -6.29
N GLN A 114 20.61 -2.64 -6.25
CA GLN A 114 19.89 -2.29 -5.03
C GLN A 114 18.88 -3.39 -4.66
N GLU A 115 18.17 -3.97 -5.64
CA GLU A 115 17.24 -5.08 -5.45
C GLU A 115 17.94 -6.31 -4.87
N GLU A 116 19.13 -6.65 -5.38
CA GLU A 116 19.93 -7.76 -4.85
C GLU A 116 20.42 -7.46 -3.41
N ALA A 117 20.69 -6.19 -3.09
CA ALA A 117 21.04 -5.77 -1.74
C ALA A 117 19.86 -5.92 -0.78
N GLU A 118 18.66 -5.52 -1.22
CA GLU A 118 17.41 -5.66 -0.46
C GLU A 118 17.09 -7.12 -0.17
N LEU A 119 17.16 -8.00 -1.17
CA LEU A 119 16.96 -9.44 -1.02
C LEU A 119 17.96 -10.06 -0.04
N LYS A 120 19.26 -9.73 -0.18
CA LYS A 120 20.31 -10.25 0.71
C LYS A 120 20.18 -9.73 2.14
N ALA A 121 19.80 -8.47 2.32
CA ALA A 121 19.60 -7.87 3.63
C ALA A 121 18.36 -8.47 4.33
N ALA A 122 17.26 -8.65 3.59
CA ALA A 122 16.04 -9.27 4.10
C ALA A 122 16.27 -10.74 4.49
N ALA A 123 16.94 -11.53 3.64
CA ALA A 123 17.27 -12.92 3.95
C ALA A 123 18.11 -13.03 5.23
N ARG A 124 19.18 -12.23 5.37
CA ARG A 124 20.02 -12.20 6.58
C ARG A 124 19.31 -11.69 7.83
N TRP A 125 18.31 -10.83 7.66
CA TRP A 125 17.49 -10.33 8.76
C TRP A 125 16.57 -11.41 9.31
N LEU A 126 15.97 -12.20 8.40
CA LEU A 126 15.01 -13.25 8.71
C LEU A 126 15.68 -14.56 9.16
N ASP A 127 16.84 -14.91 8.60
CA ASP A 127 17.57 -16.16 8.90
C ASP A 127 18.34 -16.15 10.23
N ALA A 128 18.38 -15.02 10.93
CA ALA A 128 19.10 -14.93 12.19
C ALA A 128 18.32 -15.63 13.30
N ALA A 129 18.88 -16.72 13.85
CA ALA A 129 18.29 -17.43 14.97
C ALA A 129 17.96 -16.46 16.14
N PRO A 130 16.78 -16.59 16.76
CA PRO A 130 16.42 -15.77 17.91
C PRO A 130 17.43 -15.97 19.05
N VAL A 131 17.86 -14.89 19.69
CA VAL A 131 18.71 -14.95 20.87
C VAL A 131 17.94 -15.66 22.00
N PRO A 132 18.41 -16.80 22.53
CA PRO A 132 17.75 -17.42 23.68
C PRO A 132 18.02 -16.54 24.91
N GLY A 133 17.00 -15.82 25.37
CA GLY A 133 17.11 -14.99 26.58
C GLY A 133 16.22 -13.75 26.66
N ALA A 134 15.54 -13.34 25.59
CA ALA A 134 14.50 -12.31 25.68
C ALA A 134 13.20 -12.95 26.21
N ALA A 135 13.18 -13.22 27.51
CA ALA A 135 11.97 -13.58 28.23
C ALA A 135 10.90 -12.51 27.97
N ALA A 136 9.70 -12.97 27.63
CA ALA A 136 8.50 -12.17 27.63
C ALA A 136 8.33 -11.52 29.02
N THR A 137 8.76 -10.27 29.16
CA THR A 137 8.29 -9.44 30.27
C THR A 137 6.85 -9.08 29.95
N GLY A 138 5.94 -9.85 30.54
CA GLY A 138 4.52 -9.57 30.53
C GLY A 138 4.29 -8.14 30.99
N PHE A 139 3.70 -7.33 30.10
CA PHE A 139 3.05 -6.11 30.53
C PHE A 139 1.74 -6.51 31.20
N ALA A 140 1.82 -6.61 32.52
CA ALA A 140 0.65 -6.58 33.38
C ALA A 140 -0.17 -5.33 33.03
N THR A 141 -1.41 -5.55 32.64
CA THR A 141 -2.47 -4.56 32.51
C THR A 141 -2.71 -3.92 33.87
N THR A 142 -2.01 -2.83 34.18
CA THR A 142 -2.47 -1.90 35.19
C THR A 142 -3.67 -1.15 34.62
N ALA A 143 -4.85 -1.57 35.06
CA ALA A 143 -6.11 -0.90 34.82
C ALA A 143 -6.02 0.58 35.21
N VAL A 144 -6.02 1.46 34.21
CA VAL A 144 -6.35 2.87 34.42
C VAL A 144 -7.87 2.94 34.47
N SER A 145 -8.39 3.01 35.69
CA SER A 145 -9.79 3.33 35.98
C SER A 145 -10.16 4.69 35.35
N ARG A 146 -11.00 4.65 34.30
CA ARG A 146 -11.68 5.85 33.78
C ARG A 146 -12.84 6.22 34.71
N PRO A 147 -13.05 7.51 35.02
CA PRO A 147 -14.14 7.93 35.89
C PRO A 147 -15.49 7.80 35.18
N THR A 148 -16.44 7.19 35.88
CA THR A 148 -17.85 7.16 35.54
C THR A 148 -18.44 8.57 35.65
N HIS A 149 -18.86 9.16 34.53
CA HIS A 149 -19.84 10.24 34.55
C HIS A 149 -21.10 9.81 33.77
N ARG A 150 -22.10 9.37 34.54
CA ARG A 150 -23.52 9.52 34.19
C ARG A 150 -23.94 10.95 34.53
N ARG A 151 -24.50 11.65 33.55
CA ARG A 151 -25.51 12.73 33.58
C ARG A 151 -25.63 13.18 32.13
N GLY A 152 -26.78 13.25 31.51
CA GLY A 152 -28.10 13.63 32.00
C GLY A 152 -28.63 14.60 30.95
N ASP A 153 -29.88 14.42 30.54
CA ASP A 153 -30.56 15.27 29.58
C ASP A 153 -30.35 16.75 29.90
N ASP A 154 -29.80 17.50 28.94
CA ASP A 154 -29.97 18.94 28.88
C ASP A 154 -30.40 19.34 27.48
N ALA A 155 -31.64 19.80 27.42
CA ALA A 155 -32.29 20.40 26.29
C ALA A 155 -31.55 21.66 25.85
N VAL A 156 -31.09 21.70 24.60
CA VAL A 156 -30.77 22.95 23.92
C VAL A 156 -32.03 23.39 23.17
N ILE A 157 -32.69 24.41 23.72
CA ILE A 157 -33.80 25.14 23.12
C ILE A 157 -33.26 25.86 21.87
N GLY A 158 -33.89 25.60 20.72
CA GLY A 158 -33.29 25.76 19.39
C GLY A 158 -33.42 27.12 18.73
N LEU A 159 -32.97 27.19 17.47
CA LEU A 159 -33.43 28.22 16.53
C LEU A 159 -33.14 27.88 15.04
N PHE A 160 -33.41 26.66 14.57
CA PHE A 160 -33.53 26.38 13.13
C PHE A 160 -34.58 25.28 12.92
N PRO A 161 -35.60 25.47 12.06
CA PRO A 161 -36.54 24.40 11.74
C PRO A 161 -35.75 23.24 11.12
N ARG A 162 -35.73 22.08 11.79
CA ARG A 162 -35.30 20.85 11.13
C ARG A 162 -36.35 20.51 10.08
N GLU A 163 -36.04 20.81 8.83
CA GLU A 163 -36.72 20.20 7.70
C GLU A 163 -36.64 18.67 7.86
N ARG A 164 -37.80 18.01 7.78
CA ARG A 164 -37.88 16.55 7.78
C ARG A 164 -37.23 16.04 6.50
N GLY A 165 -36.17 15.24 6.61
CA GLY A 165 -35.67 14.47 5.48
C GLY A 165 -34.34 13.79 5.75
N TRP A 166 -34.35 12.45 5.66
CA TRP A 166 -33.22 11.52 5.77
C TRP A 166 -32.65 11.27 7.18
N THR A 167 -33.15 10.21 7.83
CA THR A 167 -32.32 9.43 8.75
C THR A 167 -31.18 8.84 7.94
N VAL A 168 -29.98 9.42 8.05
CA VAL A 168 -28.78 8.76 7.54
C VAL A 168 -28.61 7.50 8.39
N SER A 169 -28.88 6.33 7.82
CA SER A 169 -28.55 5.07 8.50
C SER A 169 -27.03 5.01 8.62
N GLU A 170 -26.52 5.04 9.85
CA GLU A 170 -25.11 4.78 10.11
C GLU A 170 -24.78 3.36 9.58
N GLN A 171 -23.85 3.25 8.65
CA GLN A 171 -23.39 1.97 8.10
C GLN A 171 -21.88 1.83 8.31
N THR A 172 -21.40 0.63 8.62
CA THR A 172 -19.98 0.35 8.83
C THR A 172 -19.42 -0.51 7.70
N VAL A 173 -18.29 -0.06 7.14
CA VAL A 173 -17.49 -0.83 6.18
C VAL A 173 -16.20 -1.24 6.87
N ALA A 174 -15.98 -2.56 6.99
CA ALA A 174 -14.71 -3.10 7.47
C ALA A 174 -13.79 -3.39 6.30
N ILE A 175 -12.62 -2.76 6.30
CA ILE A 175 -11.49 -3.06 5.42
C ILE A 175 -10.53 -3.93 6.25
N ILE A 176 -10.35 -5.17 5.83
CA ILE A 176 -9.54 -6.16 6.56
C ILE A 176 -8.06 -5.78 6.45
N ASP A 177 -7.41 -5.62 7.61
CA ASP A 177 -5.96 -5.50 7.74
C ASP A 177 -5.40 -6.85 8.20
N TYR A 178 -4.62 -7.49 7.33
CA TYR A 178 -3.88 -8.71 7.63
C TYR A 178 -2.40 -8.56 7.27
N GLY A 179 -1.91 -7.32 7.21
CA GLY A 179 -0.53 -6.99 6.81
C GLY A 179 -0.30 -6.95 5.30
N SER A 180 -1.35 -6.92 4.48
CA SER A 180 -1.25 -6.71 3.03
C SER A 180 -2.32 -5.75 2.51
N GLY A 181 -2.00 -5.09 1.40
CA GLY A 181 -2.86 -4.13 0.70
C GLY A 181 -2.38 -2.68 0.84
N ASN A 182 -2.91 -1.81 -0.02
CA ASN A 182 -2.75 -0.37 0.14
C ASN A 182 -3.90 0.21 0.99
N LEU A 183 -3.92 -0.17 2.27
CA LEU A 183 -5.03 0.10 3.20
C LEU A 183 -5.36 1.60 3.30
N HIS A 184 -4.33 2.45 3.31
CA HIS A 184 -4.53 3.89 3.39
C HIS A 184 -5.27 4.44 2.16
N SER A 185 -4.84 4.09 0.95
CA SER A 185 -5.54 4.56 -0.26
C SER A 185 -6.93 3.96 -0.38
N ALA A 186 -7.10 2.67 -0.05
CA ALA A 186 -8.42 2.03 -0.05
C ALA A 186 -9.38 2.76 0.91
N ALA A 187 -8.97 2.97 2.17
CA ALA A 187 -9.78 3.70 3.15
C ALA A 187 -10.14 5.11 2.68
N LYS A 188 -9.17 5.87 2.14
CA LYS A 188 -9.44 7.22 1.60
C LYS A 188 -10.34 7.22 0.38
N ALA A 189 -10.25 6.23 -0.48
CA ALA A 189 -11.15 6.09 -1.63
C ALA A 189 -12.59 5.79 -1.17
N PHE A 190 -12.78 4.91 -0.19
CA PHE A 190 -14.10 4.64 0.40
C PHE A 190 -14.69 5.85 1.13
N GLU A 191 -13.89 6.55 1.94
CA GLU A 191 -14.31 7.81 2.58
C GLU A 191 -14.74 8.84 1.53
N ARG A 192 -13.99 8.97 0.43
CA ARG A 192 -14.32 9.90 -0.66
C ARG A 192 -15.58 9.47 -1.39
N ALA A 193 -15.70 8.20 -1.75
CA ALA A 193 -16.86 7.66 -2.44
C ALA A 193 -18.13 7.80 -1.60
N ALA A 194 -18.05 7.59 -0.28
CA ALA A 194 -19.17 7.81 0.64
C ALA A 194 -19.65 9.28 0.61
N ARG A 195 -18.73 10.24 0.70
CA ARG A 195 -19.07 11.67 0.61
C ARG A 195 -19.69 12.04 -0.74
N GLU A 196 -19.10 11.58 -1.85
CA GLU A 196 -19.63 11.85 -3.20
C GLU A 196 -20.99 11.19 -3.44
N ALA A 197 -21.26 10.08 -2.75
CA ALA A 197 -22.52 9.37 -2.78
C ALA A 197 -23.61 9.95 -1.85
N GLY A 198 -23.30 10.97 -1.05
CA GLY A 198 -24.22 11.50 -0.02
C GLY A 198 -24.46 10.52 1.13
N LEU A 199 -23.50 9.65 1.43
CA LEU A 199 -23.56 8.62 2.47
C LEU A 199 -22.69 8.99 3.67
N ASP A 200 -22.86 10.21 4.20
CA ASP A 200 -21.97 10.77 5.23
C ASP A 200 -21.94 10.00 6.57
N GLY A 201 -22.97 9.19 6.85
CA GLY A 201 -23.00 8.26 7.99
C GLY A 201 -22.28 6.93 7.75
N THR A 202 -21.50 6.82 6.67
CA THR A 202 -20.69 5.63 6.40
C THR A 202 -19.40 5.71 7.21
N ARG A 203 -19.27 4.84 8.21
CA ARG A 203 -18.05 4.64 8.98
C ARG A 203 -17.13 3.65 8.27
N ILE A 204 -15.96 4.11 7.82
CA ILE A 204 -14.91 3.25 7.26
C ILE A 204 -13.95 2.86 8.38
N VAL A 205 -13.76 1.56 8.59
CA VAL A 205 -12.87 1.01 9.63
C VAL A 205 -11.86 0.09 8.97
N VAL A 206 -10.57 0.39 9.14
CA VAL A 206 -9.49 -0.56 8.85
C VAL A 206 -9.24 -1.37 10.12
N THR A 207 -9.27 -2.70 10.04
CA THR A 207 -9.25 -3.55 11.24
C THR A 207 -8.66 -4.92 10.97
N ASP A 208 -7.85 -5.38 11.92
CA ASP A 208 -7.37 -6.76 12.07
C ASP A 208 -8.20 -7.55 13.11
N VAL A 209 -9.24 -6.93 13.67
CA VAL A 209 -10.14 -7.52 14.69
C VAL A 209 -11.30 -8.28 14.03
N PRO A 210 -11.40 -9.62 14.18
CA PRO A 210 -12.45 -10.43 13.56
C PRO A 210 -13.88 -10.02 13.97
N GLU A 211 -14.09 -9.64 15.22
CA GLU A 211 -15.42 -9.24 15.72
C GLU A 211 -15.91 -7.96 15.04
N ALA A 212 -15.01 -7.04 14.70
CA ALA A 212 -15.34 -5.84 13.94
C ALA A 212 -15.76 -6.17 12.51
N VAL A 213 -15.12 -7.17 11.88
CA VAL A 213 -15.50 -7.67 10.55
C VAL A 213 -16.86 -8.37 10.60
N ALA A 214 -17.06 -9.25 11.58
CA ALA A 214 -18.33 -9.94 11.79
C ALA A 214 -19.49 -8.97 12.03
N GLY A 215 -19.23 -7.86 12.72
CA GLY A 215 -20.23 -6.82 13.02
C GLY A 215 -20.48 -5.79 11.91
N ALA A 216 -19.60 -5.67 10.92
CA ALA A 216 -19.72 -4.64 9.87
C ALA A 216 -20.89 -4.91 8.92
N ASP A 217 -21.44 -3.87 8.29
CA ASP A 217 -22.50 -4.01 7.28
C ASP A 217 -21.94 -4.45 5.93
N ARG A 218 -20.67 -4.14 5.65
CA ARG A 218 -19.96 -4.49 4.41
C ARG A 218 -18.52 -4.84 4.72
N VAL A 219 -17.99 -5.80 3.98
CA VAL A 219 -16.64 -6.32 4.17
C VAL A 219 -15.81 -6.10 2.90
N VAL A 220 -14.58 -5.64 3.07
CA VAL A 220 -13.64 -5.41 1.99
C VAL A 220 -12.34 -6.14 2.30
N LEU A 221 -11.91 -7.01 1.39
CA LEU A 221 -10.63 -7.70 1.46
C LEU A 221 -9.69 -7.11 0.39
N PRO A 222 -8.78 -6.19 0.76
CA PRO A 222 -7.72 -5.76 -0.15
C PRO A 222 -6.58 -6.79 -0.21
N GLY A 223 -5.70 -6.68 -1.20
CA GLY A 223 -4.44 -7.44 -1.19
C GLY A 223 -3.47 -6.98 -2.28
N VAL A 224 -2.18 -6.97 -1.95
CA VAL A 224 -1.07 -6.71 -2.88
C VAL A 224 0.09 -7.66 -2.59
N GLY A 225 0.89 -7.98 -3.60
CA GLY A 225 2.00 -8.93 -3.47
C GLY A 225 1.60 -10.33 -3.93
N ALA A 226 2.32 -11.34 -3.47
CA ALA A 226 2.11 -12.72 -3.91
C ALA A 226 0.85 -13.33 -3.28
N TYR A 227 0.15 -14.17 -4.05
CA TYR A 227 -1.04 -14.89 -3.63
C TYR A 227 -0.82 -15.65 -2.31
N ALA A 228 0.27 -16.44 -2.25
CA ALA A 228 0.57 -17.28 -1.10
C ALA A 228 0.88 -16.48 0.16
N ASP A 229 1.59 -15.35 0.02
CA ASP A 229 1.85 -14.43 1.13
C ASP A 229 0.56 -13.81 1.65
N CYS A 230 -0.34 -13.40 0.75
CA CYS A 230 -1.62 -12.83 1.17
C CYS A 230 -2.48 -13.88 1.88
N ARG A 231 -2.50 -15.12 1.39
CA ARG A 231 -3.21 -16.22 2.05
C ARG A 231 -2.66 -16.49 3.45
N ARG A 232 -1.33 -16.62 3.58
CA ARG A 232 -0.66 -16.81 4.88
C ARG A 232 -0.93 -15.65 5.83
N GLY A 233 -0.86 -14.41 5.35
CA GLY A 233 -1.14 -13.23 6.16
C GLY A 233 -2.56 -13.24 6.69
N LEU A 234 -3.54 -13.61 5.85
CA LEU A 234 -4.94 -13.73 6.25
C LEU A 234 -5.14 -14.83 7.30
N ASP A 235 -4.54 -16.01 7.10
CA ASP A 235 -4.60 -17.12 8.05
C ASP A 235 -3.86 -16.81 9.37
N ALA A 236 -2.87 -15.90 9.35
CA ALA A 236 -2.12 -15.49 10.52
C ALA A 236 -2.92 -14.59 11.49
N VAL A 237 -4.08 -14.07 11.07
CA VAL A 237 -5.01 -13.33 11.93
C VAL A 237 -6.07 -14.31 12.48
N PRO A 238 -5.97 -14.77 13.74
CA PRO A 238 -6.82 -15.84 14.25
C PRO A 238 -8.31 -15.45 14.20
N GLY A 239 -9.15 -16.32 13.64
CA GLY A 239 -10.60 -16.09 13.56
C GLY A 239 -11.04 -15.18 12.41
N MET A 240 -10.11 -14.59 11.66
CA MET A 240 -10.46 -13.63 10.60
C MET A 240 -11.18 -14.30 9.43
N VAL A 241 -10.68 -15.46 8.97
CA VAL A 241 -11.31 -16.21 7.86
C VAL A 241 -12.72 -16.66 8.26
N GLU A 242 -12.89 -17.14 9.49
CA GLU A 242 -14.17 -17.58 10.03
C GLU A 242 -15.15 -16.41 10.15
N ALA A 243 -14.74 -15.30 10.76
CA ALA A 243 -15.57 -14.10 10.92
C ALA A 243 -16.00 -13.52 9.57
N MET A 244 -15.06 -13.43 8.63
CA MET A 244 -15.33 -12.98 7.26
C MET A 244 -16.29 -13.95 6.55
N THR A 245 -16.06 -15.25 6.65
CA THR A 245 -16.91 -16.27 6.01
C THR A 245 -18.32 -16.26 6.58
N GLU A 246 -18.48 -16.14 7.89
CA GLU A 246 -19.78 -16.03 8.55
C GLU A 246 -20.52 -14.77 8.10
N ALA A 247 -19.86 -13.60 8.14
CA ALA A 247 -20.45 -12.34 7.70
C ALA A 247 -20.93 -12.40 6.24
N VAL A 248 -20.12 -12.97 5.35
CA VAL A 248 -20.39 -12.95 3.91
C VAL A 248 -21.31 -14.08 3.48
N ARG A 249 -21.01 -15.34 3.85
CA ARG A 249 -21.75 -16.51 3.34
C ARG A 249 -22.96 -16.90 4.18
N ALA A 250 -22.93 -16.67 5.49
CA ALA A 250 -24.06 -17.01 6.35
C ALA A 250 -25.04 -15.83 6.49
N GLN A 251 -24.53 -14.61 6.62
CA GLN A 251 -25.36 -13.41 6.83
C GLN A 251 -25.65 -12.61 5.55
N GLY A 252 -25.01 -12.95 4.42
CA GLY A 252 -25.27 -12.30 3.13
C GLY A 252 -24.75 -10.85 3.04
N LYS A 253 -23.78 -10.46 3.86
CA LYS A 253 -23.26 -9.08 3.86
C LYS A 253 -22.46 -8.79 2.59
N PRO A 254 -22.63 -7.62 1.94
CA PRO A 254 -21.88 -7.30 0.73
C PRO A 254 -20.36 -7.38 0.94
N PHE A 255 -19.70 -8.09 0.03
CA PHE A 255 -18.25 -8.31 0.05
C PHE A 255 -17.58 -7.76 -1.21
N LEU A 256 -16.42 -7.11 -1.05
CA LEU A 256 -15.56 -6.69 -2.15
C LEU A 256 -14.12 -7.16 -1.96
N GLY A 257 -13.65 -8.05 -2.84
CA GLY A 257 -12.24 -8.38 -2.98
C GLY A 257 -11.52 -7.42 -3.94
N ILE A 258 -10.35 -6.90 -3.59
CA ILE A 258 -9.56 -5.99 -4.46
C ILE A 258 -8.21 -6.63 -4.79
N CYS A 259 -7.90 -6.75 -6.08
CA CYS A 259 -6.68 -7.33 -6.62
C CYS A 259 -6.43 -8.74 -6.06
N VAL A 260 -5.42 -8.94 -5.20
CA VAL A 260 -5.19 -10.26 -4.60
C VAL A 260 -6.36 -10.66 -3.69
N GLY A 261 -7.08 -9.70 -3.10
CA GLY A 261 -8.31 -10.00 -2.36
C GLY A 261 -9.42 -10.60 -3.23
N MET A 262 -9.52 -10.21 -4.51
CA MET A 262 -10.38 -10.90 -5.48
C MET A 262 -9.84 -12.30 -5.78
N GLN A 263 -8.52 -12.42 -5.99
CA GLN A 263 -7.87 -13.69 -6.30
C GLN A 263 -8.04 -14.71 -5.18
N LEU A 264 -7.97 -14.30 -3.91
CA LEU A 264 -8.20 -15.17 -2.76
C LEU A 264 -9.63 -15.75 -2.72
N MET A 265 -10.61 -15.15 -3.41
CA MET A 265 -11.95 -15.74 -3.54
C MET A 265 -11.94 -17.05 -4.35
N ALA A 266 -10.92 -17.27 -5.19
CA ALA A 266 -10.79 -18.43 -6.06
C ALA A 266 -10.60 -19.74 -5.29
N SER A 267 -10.64 -20.88 -6.00
CA SER A 267 -10.33 -22.19 -5.41
C SER A 267 -8.86 -22.30 -5.01
N ARG A 268 -7.95 -21.81 -5.85
CA ARG A 268 -6.50 -21.82 -5.59
C ARG A 268 -5.74 -20.81 -6.45
N GLY A 269 -4.55 -20.45 -5.99
CA GLY A 269 -3.56 -19.69 -6.74
C GLY A 269 -2.37 -20.55 -7.12
N LEU A 270 -1.81 -20.28 -8.30
CA LEU A 270 -0.66 -20.99 -8.89
C LEU A 270 0.57 -20.08 -8.98
N GLU A 271 0.58 -18.96 -8.25
CA GLU A 271 1.69 -18.02 -8.21
C GLU A 271 2.81 -18.56 -7.31
N TYR A 272 3.92 -18.95 -7.93
CA TYR A 272 5.12 -19.56 -7.34
C TYR A 272 4.91 -20.93 -6.69
N GLU A 273 3.84 -21.10 -5.94
CA GLU A 273 3.42 -22.35 -5.30
C GLU A 273 1.89 -22.50 -5.36
N GLU A 274 1.41 -23.75 -5.39
CA GLU A 274 -0.02 -24.02 -5.33
C GLU A 274 -0.55 -23.73 -3.93
N THR A 275 -1.46 -22.77 -3.81
CA THR A 275 -2.04 -22.33 -2.53
C THR A 275 -3.56 -22.35 -2.59
N ALA A 276 -4.20 -22.97 -1.61
CA ALA A 276 -5.66 -22.96 -1.51
C ALA A 276 -6.22 -21.55 -1.23
N GLY A 277 -7.24 -21.16 -1.97
CA GLY A 277 -8.01 -19.95 -1.73
C GLY A 277 -9.18 -20.17 -0.77
N LEU A 278 -10.07 -19.20 -0.71
CA LEU A 278 -11.33 -19.27 0.05
C LEU A 278 -12.35 -20.20 -0.61
N ASN A 279 -12.16 -20.51 -1.89
CA ASN A 279 -13.03 -21.36 -2.70
C ASN A 279 -14.50 -20.88 -2.72
N TRP A 280 -14.70 -19.56 -2.83
CA TRP A 280 -16.01 -18.94 -2.96
C TRP A 280 -16.45 -18.85 -4.43
N ILE A 281 -15.46 -18.69 -5.32
CA ILE A 281 -15.61 -18.70 -6.78
C ILE A 281 -14.73 -19.84 -7.32
N PRO A 282 -15.32 -20.88 -7.95
CA PRO A 282 -14.56 -21.95 -8.58
C PRO A 282 -13.61 -21.42 -9.66
N GLY A 283 -12.34 -21.76 -9.57
CA GLY A 283 -11.35 -21.37 -10.57
C GLY A 283 -9.92 -21.25 -10.03
N ASP A 284 -8.99 -21.10 -10.97
CA ASP A 284 -7.56 -21.03 -10.69
C ASP A 284 -7.02 -19.62 -11.00
N VAL A 285 -6.20 -19.08 -10.11
CA VAL A 285 -5.42 -17.87 -10.38
C VAL A 285 -4.10 -18.28 -11.00
N ALA A 286 -3.94 -18.00 -12.29
CA ALA A 286 -2.84 -18.50 -13.12
C ALA A 286 -2.10 -17.37 -13.84
N PRO A 287 -0.86 -17.58 -14.32
CA PRO A 287 -0.12 -16.60 -15.09
C PRO A 287 -0.94 -16.09 -16.29
N ILE A 288 -0.82 -14.79 -16.56
CA ILE A 288 -1.32 -14.21 -17.81
C ILE A 288 -0.37 -14.61 -18.92
N GLU A 289 -0.93 -15.16 -20.00
CA GLU A 289 -0.20 -15.60 -21.18
C GLU A 289 -0.73 -14.81 -22.39
N PRO A 290 -0.22 -13.60 -22.65
CA PRO A 290 -0.65 -12.81 -23.79
C PRO A 290 -0.30 -13.52 -25.10
N ALA A 291 -1.24 -13.57 -26.04
CA ALA A 291 -1.04 -14.08 -27.38
C ALA A 291 -0.01 -13.24 -28.17
N ASP A 292 0.09 -11.94 -27.86
CA ASP A 292 1.15 -11.07 -28.38
C ASP A 292 2.37 -11.09 -27.44
N PRO A 293 3.50 -11.71 -27.85
CA PRO A 293 4.71 -11.79 -27.02
C PRO A 293 5.40 -10.44 -26.82
N ALA A 294 5.00 -9.38 -27.52
CA ALA A 294 5.51 -8.03 -27.29
C ALA A 294 4.92 -7.38 -26.02
N LEU A 295 3.78 -7.87 -25.54
CA LEU A 295 3.16 -7.38 -24.31
C LEU A 295 3.97 -7.80 -23.07
N LYS A 296 4.14 -6.87 -22.14
CA LYS A 296 4.97 -7.07 -20.96
C LYS A 296 4.13 -7.65 -19.82
N ILE A 297 4.72 -8.55 -19.05
CA ILE A 297 4.17 -8.98 -17.76
C ILE A 297 4.98 -8.32 -16.64
N PRO A 298 4.35 -7.68 -15.64
CA PRO A 298 2.91 -7.62 -15.36
C PRO A 298 2.10 -6.76 -16.35
N HIS A 299 0.82 -7.09 -16.53
CA HIS A 299 -0.19 -6.17 -17.08
C HIS A 299 -0.28 -4.96 -16.15
N MET A 300 0.32 -3.85 -16.56
CA MET A 300 0.45 -2.64 -15.76
C MET A 300 0.02 -1.41 -16.56
N GLY A 301 -1.00 -0.71 -16.07
CA GLY A 301 -1.48 0.50 -16.69
C GLY A 301 -2.99 0.65 -16.61
N TRP A 302 -3.49 1.57 -17.43
CA TRP A 302 -4.91 1.89 -17.54
C TRP A 302 -5.51 1.10 -18.70
N ASN A 303 -6.58 0.36 -18.44
CA ASN A 303 -7.26 -0.45 -19.45
C ASN A 303 -8.78 -0.29 -19.35
N THR A 304 -9.48 -0.50 -20.45
CA THR A 304 -10.95 -0.45 -20.51
C THR A 304 -11.55 -1.76 -20.04
N LEU A 305 -12.79 -1.68 -19.54
CA LEU A 305 -13.56 -2.84 -19.14
C LEU A 305 -14.60 -3.16 -20.21
N HIS A 306 -14.74 -4.44 -20.54
CA HIS A 306 -15.76 -4.96 -21.43
C HIS A 306 -16.72 -5.82 -20.61
N LEU A 307 -18.01 -5.52 -20.71
CA LEU A 307 -19.05 -6.16 -19.91
C LEU A 307 -19.37 -7.54 -20.48
N ASP A 308 -19.33 -8.58 -19.63
CA ASP A 308 -19.80 -9.92 -19.97
C ASP A 308 -21.24 -10.14 -19.49
N ARG A 309 -21.62 -9.50 -18.38
CA ARG A 309 -23.00 -9.43 -17.90
C ARG A 309 -23.23 -8.18 -17.05
N GLU A 310 -24.47 -7.73 -16.97
CA GLU A 310 -24.83 -6.58 -16.13
C GLU A 310 -24.58 -6.85 -14.64
N HIS A 311 -24.14 -5.81 -13.92
CA HIS A 311 -23.96 -5.85 -12.47
C HIS A 311 -24.16 -4.48 -11.84
N ALA A 312 -24.74 -4.45 -10.63
CA ALA A 312 -25.06 -3.21 -9.92
C ALA A 312 -23.83 -2.31 -9.67
N LEU A 313 -22.65 -2.89 -9.48
CA LEU A 313 -21.42 -2.13 -9.21
C LEU A 313 -20.90 -1.36 -10.43
N LEU A 314 -21.26 -1.77 -11.65
CA LEU A 314 -20.87 -1.07 -12.88
C LEU A 314 -22.00 -0.19 -13.45
N ARG A 315 -23.12 -0.07 -12.73
CA ARG A 315 -24.25 0.75 -13.15
C ARG A 315 -23.82 2.22 -13.30
N ASP A 316 -24.26 2.84 -14.38
CA ASP A 316 -24.01 4.26 -14.71
C ASP A 316 -22.52 4.63 -14.83
N ILE A 317 -21.65 3.64 -15.07
CA ILE A 317 -20.23 3.85 -15.36
C ILE A 317 -20.02 3.68 -16.86
N ALA A 318 -19.52 4.72 -17.53
CA ALA A 318 -19.13 4.62 -18.93
C ALA A 318 -17.92 3.69 -19.06
N ILE A 319 -18.16 2.46 -19.52
CA ILE A 319 -17.15 1.43 -19.81
C ILE A 319 -17.16 1.10 -21.32
N GLY A 320 -16.30 0.18 -21.75
CA GLY A 320 -16.14 -0.19 -23.15
C GLY A 320 -15.17 0.74 -23.91
N GLU A 321 -15.22 0.64 -25.23
CA GLU A 321 -14.34 1.39 -26.12
C GLU A 321 -14.62 2.90 -26.03
N GLY A 322 -13.62 3.69 -25.64
CA GLY A 322 -13.77 5.12 -25.36
C GLY A 322 -14.36 5.46 -23.98
N GLY A 323 -14.60 4.45 -23.14
CA GLY A 323 -15.07 4.62 -21.77
C GLY A 323 -13.96 5.03 -20.78
N LEU A 324 -14.33 5.04 -19.50
CA LEU A 324 -13.42 5.22 -18.40
C LEU A 324 -12.49 4.01 -18.25
N HIS A 325 -11.30 4.27 -17.71
CA HIS A 325 -10.26 3.27 -17.57
C HIS A 325 -10.11 2.83 -16.12
N ALA A 326 -9.79 1.55 -15.93
CA ALA A 326 -9.42 0.96 -14.66
C ALA A 326 -7.91 0.74 -14.60
N TYR A 327 -7.31 0.90 -13.42
CA TYR A 327 -5.86 0.73 -13.23
C TYR A 327 -5.52 -0.69 -12.78
N PHE A 328 -4.72 -1.37 -13.58
CA PHE A 328 -4.24 -2.74 -13.38
C PHE A 328 -2.75 -2.76 -13.05
N VAL A 329 -2.34 -3.72 -12.22
CA VAL A 329 -0.93 -4.09 -11.96
C VAL A 329 -0.88 -5.52 -11.46
N HIS A 330 -0.73 -6.49 -12.36
CA HIS A 330 -0.77 -7.91 -12.01
C HIS A 330 -0.14 -8.81 -13.08
N SER A 331 0.47 -9.92 -12.66
CA SER A 331 1.02 -10.95 -13.55
C SER A 331 0.14 -12.19 -13.66
N PHE A 332 -0.81 -12.34 -12.74
CA PHE A 332 -1.71 -13.48 -12.62
C PHE A 332 -3.15 -13.00 -12.69
N ALA A 333 -4.04 -13.84 -13.19
CA ALA A 333 -5.46 -13.54 -13.30
C ALA A 333 -6.31 -14.78 -12.98
N LEU A 334 -7.50 -14.56 -12.44
CA LEU A 334 -8.47 -15.62 -12.18
C LEU A 334 -9.07 -16.14 -13.49
N LYS A 335 -8.85 -17.43 -13.75
CA LYS A 335 -9.58 -18.23 -14.73
C LYS A 335 -10.76 -18.89 -14.01
N ALA A 336 -11.88 -18.19 -13.93
CA ALA A 336 -13.10 -18.70 -13.32
C ALA A 336 -13.61 -19.92 -14.10
N SER A 337 -14.03 -20.97 -13.40
CA SER A 337 -14.59 -22.17 -14.03
C SER A 337 -15.97 -21.92 -14.62
N GLU A 338 -16.76 -21.06 -13.98
CA GLU A 338 -18.11 -20.70 -14.41
C GLU A 338 -18.09 -19.33 -15.09
N PRO A 339 -18.44 -19.23 -16.39
CA PRO A 339 -18.51 -17.94 -17.08
C PRO A 339 -19.50 -16.96 -16.44
N ALA A 340 -20.53 -17.46 -15.77
CA ALA A 340 -21.52 -16.65 -15.07
C ALA A 340 -20.93 -15.87 -13.87
N ASP A 341 -19.79 -16.29 -13.32
CA ASP A 341 -19.13 -15.53 -12.26
C ASP A 341 -18.37 -14.32 -12.80
N VAL A 342 -18.05 -14.27 -14.10
CA VAL A 342 -17.34 -13.16 -14.73
C VAL A 342 -18.31 -12.05 -15.09
N VAL A 343 -18.11 -10.87 -14.51
CA VAL A 343 -18.91 -9.67 -14.77
C VAL A 343 -18.32 -8.86 -15.92
N ALA A 344 -17.00 -8.71 -15.92
CA ALA A 344 -16.29 -7.96 -16.94
C ALA A 344 -14.89 -8.52 -17.15
N HIS A 345 -14.38 -8.35 -18.36
CA HIS A 345 -13.00 -8.64 -18.75
C HIS A 345 -12.31 -7.37 -19.26
N ALA A 346 -10.99 -7.44 -19.36
CA ALA A 346 -10.16 -6.50 -20.11
C ALA A 346 -9.39 -7.28 -21.18
N GLU A 347 -9.02 -6.60 -22.26
CA GLU A 347 -8.17 -7.17 -23.31
C GLU A 347 -6.70 -6.85 -23.04
N TYR A 348 -5.85 -7.86 -22.93
CA TYR A 348 -4.40 -7.73 -22.77
C TYR A 348 -3.66 -8.87 -23.49
N GLY A 349 -3.67 -8.84 -24.83
CA GLY A 349 -3.22 -9.95 -25.65
C GLY A 349 -4.10 -11.19 -25.50
N GLY A 350 -5.35 -10.99 -25.10
CA GLY A 350 -6.28 -12.04 -24.70
C GLY A 350 -7.15 -11.56 -23.55
N ARG A 351 -8.23 -12.29 -23.30
CA ARG A 351 -9.20 -11.95 -22.25
C ARG A 351 -8.61 -12.18 -20.87
N VAL A 352 -8.66 -11.14 -20.05
CA VAL A 352 -8.27 -11.18 -18.64
C VAL A 352 -9.48 -10.83 -17.80
N THR A 353 -9.87 -11.70 -16.86
CA THR A 353 -10.98 -11.44 -15.94
C THR A 353 -10.69 -10.18 -15.13
N ALA A 354 -11.51 -9.15 -15.30
CA ALA A 354 -11.33 -7.85 -14.66
C ALA A 354 -12.23 -7.70 -13.43
N MET A 355 -13.42 -8.28 -13.46
CA MET A 355 -14.37 -8.27 -12.36
C MET A 355 -15.16 -9.57 -12.30
N ILE A 356 -15.34 -10.10 -11.09
CA ILE A 356 -16.21 -11.24 -10.79
C ILE A 356 -17.31 -10.83 -9.82
N ALA A 357 -18.42 -11.57 -9.83
CA ALA A 357 -19.42 -11.50 -8.78
C ALA A 357 -20.25 -12.78 -8.69
N ARG A 358 -20.76 -13.05 -7.49
CA ARG A 358 -21.72 -14.12 -7.18
C ARG A 358 -22.50 -13.72 -5.93
N ASP A 359 -23.82 -13.77 -6.00
CA ASP A 359 -24.72 -13.40 -4.90
C ASP A 359 -24.38 -12.00 -4.34
N ASN A 360 -23.96 -11.92 -3.08
CA ASN A 360 -23.54 -10.72 -2.36
C ASN A 360 -22.03 -10.43 -2.41
N MET A 361 -21.28 -11.18 -3.22
CA MET A 361 -19.82 -11.07 -3.33
C MET A 361 -19.44 -10.50 -4.70
N ALA A 362 -18.49 -9.56 -4.69
CA ALA A 362 -17.84 -9.08 -5.89
C ALA A 362 -16.32 -9.03 -5.70
N GLY A 363 -15.58 -9.05 -6.80
CA GLY A 363 -14.14 -8.84 -6.77
C GLY A 363 -13.65 -8.12 -8.01
N THR A 364 -12.70 -7.21 -7.87
CA THR A 364 -12.06 -6.49 -8.99
C THR A 364 -10.58 -6.82 -9.05
N GLN A 365 -10.10 -7.18 -10.25
CA GLN A 365 -8.67 -7.43 -10.47
C GLN A 365 -7.90 -6.11 -10.54
N PHE A 366 -8.55 -5.05 -11.02
CA PHE A 366 -8.05 -3.69 -10.96
C PHE A 366 -8.22 -3.08 -9.57
N HIS A 367 -7.53 -1.96 -9.36
CA HIS A 367 -7.53 -1.19 -8.12
C HIS A 367 -8.52 -0.01 -8.20
N PRO A 368 -9.76 -0.12 -7.67
CA PRO A 368 -10.72 0.98 -7.71
C PRO A 368 -10.18 2.22 -6.97
N GLU A 369 -9.39 2.04 -5.92
CA GLU A 369 -8.74 3.14 -5.20
C GLU A 369 -7.69 3.90 -6.02
N LYS A 370 -7.27 3.33 -7.16
CA LYS A 370 -6.34 3.94 -8.13
C LYS A 370 -6.99 4.30 -9.46
N SER A 371 -8.30 4.01 -9.65
CA SER A 371 -8.98 4.09 -10.94
C SER A 371 -9.80 5.38 -11.15
N GLN A 372 -9.45 6.46 -10.44
CA GLN A 372 -10.09 7.79 -10.58
C GLN A 372 -11.63 7.72 -10.57
N HIS A 373 -12.30 8.34 -11.55
CA HIS A 373 -13.76 8.42 -11.63
C HIS A 373 -14.43 7.05 -11.71
N LEU A 374 -13.88 6.11 -12.48
CA LEU A 374 -14.42 4.74 -12.56
C LEU A 374 -14.38 4.07 -11.19
N GLY A 375 -13.23 4.20 -10.52
CA GLY A 375 -13.02 3.64 -9.19
C GLY A 375 -13.99 4.21 -8.16
N LEU A 376 -14.09 5.53 -8.06
CA LEU A 376 -14.99 6.19 -7.10
C LEU A 376 -16.47 5.87 -7.38
N ALA A 377 -16.88 5.82 -8.64
CA ALA A 377 -18.24 5.44 -9.02
C ALA A 377 -18.56 3.99 -8.60
N LEU A 378 -17.65 3.05 -8.86
CA LEU A 378 -17.80 1.65 -8.45
C LEU A 378 -17.90 1.51 -6.93
N LEU A 379 -17.02 2.18 -6.18
CA LEU A 379 -17.06 2.17 -4.71
C LEU A 379 -18.37 2.78 -4.19
N GLY A 380 -18.84 3.88 -4.78
CA GLY A 380 -20.13 4.47 -4.45
C GLY A 380 -21.30 3.51 -4.72
N ASN A 381 -21.24 2.77 -5.82
CA ASN A 381 -22.23 1.73 -6.12
C ASN A 381 -22.17 0.58 -5.10
N PHE A 382 -20.99 0.16 -4.67
CA PHE A 382 -20.84 -0.86 -3.63
C PHE A 382 -21.42 -0.42 -2.28
N LEU A 383 -21.21 0.84 -1.90
CA LEU A 383 -21.78 1.40 -0.67
C LEU A 383 -23.32 1.46 -0.70
N ARG A 384 -23.93 1.57 -1.89
CA ARG A 384 -25.39 1.52 -2.08
C ARG A 384 -25.94 0.12 -2.33
N TRP A 385 -25.07 -0.84 -2.63
CA TRP A 385 -25.47 -2.17 -3.06
C TRP A 385 -26.19 -2.91 -1.93
N ARG A 386 -27.34 -3.48 -2.28
CA ARG A 386 -28.22 -4.32 -1.44
C ARG A 386 -28.58 -5.56 -2.28
N PRO A 387 -27.67 -6.54 -2.37
CA PRO A 387 -27.87 -7.76 -3.14
C PRO A 387 -29.03 -8.63 -2.62
#